data_AF-U1JM96-F1
#
_entry.id   AF-U1JM96-F1
#
_cell.length_a   1.000
_cell.length_b   1.000
_cell.length_c   1.000
_cell.angle_alpha   90.00
_cell.angle_beta   90.00
_cell.angle_gamma   90.00
#
_symmetry.space_group_name_H-M   'P 1'
#
loop_
_entity.id
_entity.type
_entity.pdbx_description
1 polymer ?
#
loop_
_entity_poly.entity_id
_entity_poly.type
_entity_poly.pdbx_seq_one_letter_code
_entity_poly.pdbx_strand_id
1 'polypeptide(L)'
;MKKQLTLTAVALGITVAAIQQVNAHGYMDSPKARQTICQEQGGFWWPKDGSNIPNAACRAAFVKSDHVQFIQRHEFAANVADFNNQTAVEAAVPNGKLCAAGDANKAGMNIASADWQRTVVKPNSNGDIKVRYRATTPHNPSFWQFYLTKPGTAINTESLRWDQLELVQEHGNVAFFMAPDGKRYYEMTVAIPEQFKGDAILYSRWQRDDVVGEGFYNCSDITIERTDSTPEPVVWHSAGFYVKQGQDALAGDTVWLRLFDANGQELIQQQFKVTEHSLDWAMQLAQQVVQDNPDLIQIGVKSGSGDVTFDHQNPASNQVFVSDTAHSYNLSIVKQPVNTAPTVHTPQPLTLEENTSTHLHVHAFDDEQSTLTFDWQLPNALSYIGAGSTITVTAPEVTADTEYTGQVTVSDGMLNKTVPLHITVTNKVTPPTPPTPPEGDTWQANKVYTAGDTAVYKGKTYRAKWWVKGQRPDQSQAWQLVTTDDSSNAWNASTAYQGGSIVTFQSQKYKARWWTRGQQPGSNAVWQKL
;
A
#
# COMPACT_ATOMS: atom_id res chain seq x y z
N MET A 1 -4.62 -33.77 62.29
CA MET A 1 -3.97 -32.48 61.94
C MET A 1 -2.99 -32.69 60.80
N LYS A 2 -3.37 -32.39 59.55
CA LYS A 2 -2.44 -32.23 58.43
C LYS A 2 -2.89 -30.99 57.65
N LYS A 3 -2.00 -30.00 57.60
CA LYS A 3 -2.20 -28.68 56.99
C LYS A 3 -2.34 -28.82 55.47
N GLN A 4 -3.39 -28.23 54.90
CA GLN A 4 -3.46 -27.96 53.46
C GLN A 4 -2.58 -26.74 53.16
N LEU A 5 -1.61 -26.90 52.26
CA LEU A 5 -0.86 -25.81 51.63
C LEU A 5 -1.47 -25.59 50.25
N THR A 6 -2.17 -24.48 50.09
CA THR A 6 -2.67 -23.99 48.81
C THR A 6 -1.50 -23.31 48.08
N LEU A 7 -1.05 -23.90 46.96
CA LEU A 7 -0.19 -23.21 46.00
C LEU A 7 -1.06 -22.35 45.09
N THR A 8 -0.96 -21.02 45.22
CA THR A 8 -1.47 -20.07 44.24
C THR A 8 -0.51 -20.02 43.06
N ALA A 9 -0.92 -20.56 41.92
CA ALA A 9 -0.22 -20.39 40.64
C ALA A 9 -0.53 -18.97 40.12
N VAL A 10 0.49 -18.11 40.08
CA VAL A 10 0.43 -16.83 39.36
C VAL A 10 0.57 -17.14 37.88
N ALA A 11 -0.55 -17.09 37.14
CA ALA A 11 -0.54 -17.17 35.69
C ALA A 11 -0.01 -15.85 35.13
N LEU A 12 1.25 -15.84 34.68
CA LEU A 12 1.82 -14.75 33.90
C LEU A 12 1.23 -14.84 32.49
N GLY A 13 0.14 -14.10 32.24
CA GLY A 13 -0.47 -13.99 30.92
C GLY A 13 0.46 -13.23 29.98
N ILE A 14 1.12 -13.95 29.07
CA ILE A 14 1.77 -13.33 27.91
C ILE A 14 0.66 -12.96 26.94
N THR A 15 0.25 -11.69 26.96
CA THR A 15 -0.57 -11.10 25.90
C THR A 15 0.29 -11.01 24.64
N VAL A 16 0.19 -12.03 23.78
CA VAL A 16 0.58 -11.88 22.38
C VAL A 16 -0.40 -10.88 21.77
N ALA A 17 0.03 -9.63 21.65
CA ALA A 17 -0.67 -8.67 20.81
C ALA A 17 -0.61 -9.20 19.38
N ALA A 18 -1.73 -9.77 18.91
CA ALA A 18 -1.89 -10.06 17.49
C ALA A 18 -1.82 -8.73 16.76
N ILE A 19 -0.72 -8.49 16.05
CA ILE A 19 -0.62 -7.40 15.10
C ILE A 19 -1.64 -7.73 13.99
N GLN A 20 -2.82 -7.14 14.08
CA GLN A 20 -3.77 -7.19 12.96
C GLN A 20 -3.22 -6.26 11.89
N GLN A 21 -2.53 -6.83 10.91
CA GLN A 21 -2.26 -6.13 9.66
C GLN A 21 -3.61 -5.88 8.98
N VAL A 22 -3.92 -4.61 8.74
CA VAL A 22 -5.12 -4.22 8.01
C VAL A 22 -4.83 -4.50 6.55
N ASN A 23 -5.41 -5.59 6.10
CA ASN A 23 -5.03 -6.27 4.89
C ASN A 23 -6.11 -5.97 3.82
N ALA A 24 -5.80 -5.07 2.90
CA ALA A 24 -6.55 -4.79 1.67
C ALA A 24 -6.15 -5.80 0.59
N HIS A 25 -7.06 -6.60 0.03
CA HIS A 25 -6.66 -7.85 -0.62
C HIS A 25 -7.60 -8.31 -1.75
N GLY A 26 -7.02 -8.83 -2.82
CA GLY A 26 -7.75 -9.46 -3.92
C GLY A 26 -6.86 -9.97 -5.05
N TYR A 27 -7.47 -10.59 -6.05
CA TYR A 27 -6.76 -11.08 -7.24
C TYR A 27 -7.69 -11.29 -8.44
N MET A 28 -7.14 -11.30 -9.66
CA MET A 28 -7.84 -11.73 -10.87
C MET A 28 -8.32 -13.16 -10.73
N ASP A 29 -9.64 -13.33 -10.74
CA ASP A 29 -10.31 -14.62 -10.65
C ASP A 29 -10.57 -15.22 -12.03
N SER A 30 -10.92 -14.37 -13.00
CA SER A 30 -11.07 -14.73 -14.41
C SER A 30 -10.67 -13.57 -15.35
N PRO A 31 -9.79 -13.79 -16.34
CA PRO A 31 -8.86 -14.92 -16.44
C PRO A 31 -7.97 -15.01 -15.21
N LYS A 32 -7.71 -16.23 -14.72
CA LYS A 32 -7.14 -16.43 -13.39
C LYS A 32 -5.70 -15.92 -13.30
N ALA A 33 -5.38 -15.23 -12.22
CA ALA A 33 -4.02 -14.77 -11.94
C ALA A 33 -3.06 -15.96 -11.74
N ARG A 34 -1.81 -15.81 -12.21
CA ARG A 34 -0.73 -16.79 -12.11
C ARG A 34 -0.54 -17.34 -10.70
N GLN A 35 -0.48 -16.47 -9.70
CA GLN A 35 -0.30 -16.86 -8.30
C GLN A 35 -1.50 -17.64 -7.75
N THR A 36 -2.69 -17.37 -8.26
CA THR A 36 -3.92 -18.04 -7.85
C THR A 36 -3.97 -19.45 -8.40
N ILE A 37 -3.54 -19.67 -9.65
CA ILE A 37 -3.38 -21.02 -10.22
C ILE A 37 -2.42 -21.85 -9.36
N CYS A 38 -1.25 -21.30 -9.02
CA CYS A 38 -0.28 -22.03 -8.19
C CYS A 38 -0.80 -22.34 -6.79
N GLN A 39 -1.53 -21.41 -6.18
CA GLN A 39 -2.14 -21.63 -4.86
C GLN A 39 -3.17 -22.76 -4.91
N GLU A 40 -4.01 -22.80 -5.92
CA GLU A 40 -5.12 -23.76 -6.00
C GLU A 40 -4.65 -25.17 -6.38
N GLN A 41 -3.63 -25.28 -7.24
CA GLN A 41 -3.03 -26.57 -7.59
C GLN A 41 -2.32 -27.26 -6.42
N GLY A 42 -1.89 -26.49 -5.41
CA GLY A 42 -1.32 -27.02 -4.18
C GLY A 42 0.04 -27.70 -4.39
N GLY A 43 0.34 -28.68 -3.52
CA GLY A 43 1.61 -29.42 -3.54
C GLY A 43 2.82 -28.70 -2.93
N PHE A 44 2.67 -27.42 -2.55
CA PHE A 44 3.76 -26.60 -1.98
C PHE A 44 3.94 -26.71 -0.46
N TRP A 45 3.06 -27.42 0.24
CA TRP A 45 3.21 -27.66 1.68
C TRP A 45 4.19 -28.77 2.03
N TRP A 46 4.20 -29.82 1.19
CA TRP A 46 5.08 -30.97 1.37
C TRP A 46 5.21 -31.78 0.06
N PRO A 47 6.41 -32.29 -0.27
CA PRO A 47 7.70 -32.11 0.41
C PRO A 47 8.28 -30.69 0.28
N LYS A 48 9.21 -30.35 1.18
CA LYS A 48 9.83 -29.01 1.25
C LYS A 48 10.58 -28.57 0.00
N ASP A 49 10.93 -29.50 -0.88
CA ASP A 49 11.58 -29.22 -2.16
C ASP A 49 10.58 -28.85 -3.27
N GLY A 50 9.27 -28.90 -2.99
CA GLY A 50 8.21 -28.56 -3.94
C GLY A 50 7.96 -29.62 -5.01
N SER A 51 8.49 -30.85 -4.88
CA SER A 51 8.36 -31.89 -5.91
C SER A 51 6.91 -32.30 -6.20
N ASN A 52 5.98 -32.05 -5.26
CA ASN A 52 4.55 -32.32 -5.42
C ASN A 52 3.78 -31.18 -6.13
N ILE A 53 4.42 -30.06 -6.46
CA ILE A 53 3.78 -28.99 -7.22
C ILE A 53 3.67 -29.44 -8.68
N PRO A 54 2.46 -29.65 -9.21
CA PRO A 54 2.28 -30.30 -10.51
C PRO A 54 2.74 -29.42 -11.67
N ASN A 55 2.36 -28.13 -11.68
CA ASN A 55 2.78 -27.20 -12.72
C ASN A 55 4.27 -26.85 -12.58
N ALA A 56 5.02 -27.03 -13.67
CA ALA A 56 6.46 -26.82 -13.70
C ALA A 56 6.89 -25.36 -13.44
N ALA A 57 6.14 -24.37 -13.94
CA ALA A 57 6.41 -22.97 -13.67
C ALA A 57 6.10 -22.59 -12.20
N CYS A 58 4.98 -23.07 -11.65
CA CYS A 58 4.68 -22.90 -10.22
C CYS A 58 5.76 -23.55 -9.34
N ARG A 59 6.26 -24.74 -9.71
CA ARG A 59 7.36 -25.38 -8.99
C ARG A 59 8.66 -24.57 -9.07
N ALA A 60 8.99 -24.04 -10.25
CA ALA A 60 10.16 -23.16 -10.42
C ALA A 60 10.03 -21.87 -9.58
N ALA A 61 8.83 -21.28 -9.54
CA ALA A 61 8.53 -20.12 -8.70
C ALA A 61 8.69 -20.45 -7.21
N PHE A 62 8.18 -21.60 -6.76
CA PHE A 62 8.34 -22.08 -5.39
C PHE A 62 9.80 -22.25 -5.00
N VAL A 63 10.61 -22.91 -5.84
CA VAL A 63 12.05 -23.08 -5.58
C VAL A 63 12.77 -21.73 -5.45
N LYS A 64 12.26 -20.69 -6.13
CA LYS A 64 12.83 -19.34 -6.09
C LYS A 64 12.47 -18.53 -4.85
N SER A 65 11.22 -18.63 -4.35
CA SER A 65 10.69 -17.73 -3.32
C SER A 65 9.81 -18.39 -2.24
N ASP A 66 9.81 -19.73 -2.17
CA ASP A 66 9.03 -20.54 -1.22
C ASP A 66 7.51 -20.23 -1.28
N HIS A 67 6.77 -20.54 -0.23
CA HIS A 67 5.30 -20.55 -0.20
C HIS A 67 4.63 -19.18 0.01
N VAL A 68 5.35 -18.12 0.44
CA VAL A 68 4.76 -16.80 0.75
C VAL A 68 3.96 -16.26 -0.44
N GLN A 69 4.51 -16.38 -1.65
CA GLN A 69 3.88 -15.96 -2.90
C GLN A 69 2.58 -16.71 -3.26
N PHE A 70 2.35 -17.90 -2.69
CA PHE A 70 1.12 -18.66 -2.90
C PHE A 70 0.09 -18.42 -1.78
N ILE A 71 0.55 -18.27 -0.54
CA ILE A 71 -0.33 -17.96 0.60
C ILE A 71 -0.88 -16.54 0.45
N GLN A 72 0.01 -15.58 0.17
CA GLN A 72 -0.32 -14.18 -0.04
C GLN A 72 -0.80 -13.90 -1.47
N ARG A 73 -1.54 -14.83 -2.10
CA ARG A 73 -2.07 -14.68 -3.47
C ARG A 73 -2.92 -13.41 -3.66
N HIS A 74 -3.53 -12.97 -2.58
CA HIS A 74 -4.41 -11.81 -2.48
C HIS A 74 -3.68 -10.50 -2.14
N GLU A 75 -2.35 -10.51 -1.97
CA GLU A 75 -1.54 -9.34 -1.56
C GLU A 75 -0.37 -9.07 -2.53
N PHE A 76 -0.60 -9.21 -3.83
CA PHE A 76 0.39 -8.78 -4.82
C PHE A 76 0.26 -7.27 -5.01
N ALA A 77 0.79 -6.52 -4.03
CA ALA A 77 0.54 -5.09 -3.88
C ALA A 77 1.81 -4.26 -3.67
N ALA A 78 1.71 -2.96 -3.96
CA ALA A 78 2.73 -1.97 -3.65
C ALA A 78 2.08 -0.62 -3.26
N ASN A 79 2.64 0.05 -2.26
CA ASN A 79 2.19 1.37 -1.81
C ASN A 79 2.88 2.48 -2.62
N VAL A 80 2.08 3.29 -3.31
CA VAL A 80 2.56 4.40 -4.14
C VAL A 80 1.70 5.63 -3.85
N ALA A 81 2.14 6.51 -2.93
CA ALA A 81 1.38 7.71 -2.59
C ALA A 81 1.12 8.62 -3.81
N ASP A 82 2.08 8.72 -4.73
CA ASP A 82 1.95 9.42 -6.02
C ASP A 82 1.49 8.46 -7.14
N PHE A 83 0.42 7.71 -6.90
CA PHE A 83 -0.02 6.62 -7.78
C PHE A 83 -0.44 7.06 -9.20
N ASN A 84 -0.75 8.35 -9.40
CA ASN A 84 -1.05 8.90 -10.74
C ASN A 84 0.21 9.20 -11.55
N ASN A 85 1.40 9.18 -10.92
CA ASN A 85 2.67 9.37 -11.59
C ASN A 85 3.27 8.01 -11.97
N GLN A 86 3.25 7.71 -13.28
CA GLN A 86 3.79 6.45 -13.80
C GLN A 86 5.25 6.21 -13.37
N THR A 87 6.08 7.26 -13.27
CA THR A 87 7.47 7.08 -12.83
C THR A 87 7.55 6.59 -11.37
N ALA A 88 6.66 7.07 -10.50
CA ALA A 88 6.58 6.60 -9.12
C ALA A 88 6.07 5.15 -9.04
N VAL A 89 5.09 4.78 -9.88
CA VAL A 89 4.59 3.41 -9.99
C VAL A 89 5.69 2.46 -10.45
N GLU A 90 6.44 2.81 -11.49
CA GLU A 90 7.54 1.99 -12.01
C GLU A 90 8.73 1.91 -11.04
N ALA A 91 8.93 2.93 -10.20
CA ALA A 91 9.94 2.87 -9.14
C ALA A 91 9.58 1.83 -8.07
N ALA A 92 8.29 1.73 -7.71
CA ALA A 92 7.79 0.76 -6.74
C ALA A 92 7.68 -0.66 -7.34
N VAL A 93 7.25 -0.77 -8.60
CA VAL A 93 7.10 -2.02 -9.35
C VAL A 93 8.02 -1.99 -10.57
N PRO A 94 9.33 -2.21 -10.40
CA PRO A 94 10.29 -2.05 -11.50
C PRO A 94 10.23 -3.19 -12.51
N ASN A 95 10.78 -2.94 -13.71
CA ASN A 95 10.96 -3.94 -14.77
C ASN A 95 11.52 -5.27 -14.24
N GLY A 96 10.94 -6.38 -14.71
CA GLY A 96 11.25 -7.72 -14.24
C GLY A 96 10.64 -8.09 -12.89
N LYS A 97 9.85 -7.21 -12.26
CA LYS A 97 9.15 -7.46 -10.99
C LYS A 97 7.64 -7.29 -11.03
N LEU A 98 7.06 -7.10 -12.22
CA LEU A 98 5.65 -6.77 -12.40
C LEU A 98 4.72 -7.87 -11.85
N CYS A 99 4.96 -9.14 -12.18
CA CYS A 99 4.13 -10.24 -11.71
C CYS A 99 4.30 -10.55 -10.21
N ALA A 100 5.20 -9.86 -9.51
CA ALA A 100 5.38 -9.91 -8.06
C ALA A 100 5.01 -8.60 -7.36
N ALA A 101 4.47 -7.61 -8.09
CA ALA A 101 4.22 -6.26 -7.59
C ALA A 101 5.45 -5.61 -6.92
N GLY A 102 6.67 -5.91 -7.38
CA GLY A 102 7.90 -5.38 -6.79
C GLY A 102 8.42 -6.13 -5.55
N ASP A 103 7.63 -7.04 -4.97
CA ASP A 103 7.96 -7.75 -3.72
C ASP A 103 9.00 -8.88 -3.94
N ALA A 104 10.12 -8.81 -3.21
CA ALA A 104 11.19 -9.78 -3.30
C ALA A 104 10.78 -11.18 -2.77
N ASN A 105 9.84 -11.26 -1.83
CA ASN A 105 9.30 -12.53 -1.32
C ASN A 105 8.37 -13.21 -2.32
N LYS A 106 8.03 -12.52 -3.41
CA LYS A 106 7.14 -13.01 -4.49
C LYS A 106 7.88 -13.15 -5.82
N ALA A 107 9.21 -13.04 -5.82
CA ALA A 107 10.03 -12.95 -7.01
C ALA A 107 9.94 -14.18 -7.95
N GLY A 108 9.58 -15.35 -7.44
CA GLY A 108 9.32 -16.56 -8.22
C GLY A 108 8.25 -16.36 -9.30
N MET A 109 7.26 -15.50 -9.07
CA MET A 109 6.22 -15.18 -10.05
C MET A 109 6.73 -14.43 -11.28
N ASN A 110 7.94 -13.87 -11.25
CA ASN A 110 8.53 -13.16 -12.38
C ASN A 110 9.34 -14.07 -13.34
N ILE A 111 9.46 -15.36 -13.02
CA ILE A 111 10.20 -16.31 -13.86
C ILE A 111 9.51 -16.41 -15.22
N ALA A 112 10.29 -16.23 -16.29
CA ALA A 112 9.83 -16.50 -17.64
C ALA A 112 9.77 -18.02 -17.85
N SER A 113 8.64 -18.53 -18.32
CA SER A 113 8.45 -19.95 -18.56
C SER A 113 7.34 -20.20 -19.58
N ALA A 114 7.53 -21.21 -20.42
CA ALA A 114 6.46 -21.73 -21.28
C ALA A 114 5.41 -22.52 -20.48
N ASP A 115 5.77 -23.01 -19.29
CA ASP A 115 4.94 -23.90 -18.47
C ASP A 115 3.89 -23.17 -17.61
N TRP A 116 3.81 -21.84 -17.69
CA TRP A 116 2.71 -21.11 -17.07
C TRP A 116 1.38 -21.57 -17.70
N GLN A 117 0.44 -21.99 -16.86
CA GLN A 117 -0.88 -22.42 -17.34
C GLN A 117 -1.63 -21.21 -17.90
N ARG A 118 -2.16 -21.35 -19.11
CA ARG A 118 -2.89 -20.30 -19.81
C ARG A 118 -4.40 -20.53 -19.75
N THR A 119 -5.15 -19.45 -19.63
CA THR A 119 -6.59 -19.42 -19.85
C THR A 119 -6.87 -19.00 -21.29
N VAL A 120 -7.58 -19.83 -22.06
CA VAL A 120 -8.08 -19.42 -23.38
C VAL A 120 -9.16 -18.36 -23.18
N VAL A 121 -9.03 -17.23 -23.87
CA VAL A 121 -10.04 -16.16 -23.89
C VAL A 121 -10.46 -15.89 -25.32
N LYS A 122 -11.75 -15.65 -25.50
CA LYS A 122 -12.37 -15.38 -26.80
C LYS A 122 -13.07 -14.03 -26.74
N PRO A 123 -12.55 -12.98 -27.40
CA PRO A 123 -13.25 -11.73 -27.50
C PRO A 123 -14.64 -11.94 -28.12
N ASN A 124 -15.66 -11.26 -27.60
CA ASN A 124 -17.00 -11.28 -28.16
C ASN A 124 -17.06 -10.47 -29.47
N SER A 125 -18.24 -10.31 -30.05
CA SER A 125 -18.45 -9.55 -31.29
C SER A 125 -18.05 -8.07 -31.22
N ASN A 126 -17.94 -7.49 -30.01
CA ASN A 126 -17.44 -6.14 -29.79
C ASN A 126 -15.92 -6.08 -29.63
N GLY A 127 -15.23 -7.23 -29.61
CA GLY A 127 -13.81 -7.33 -29.33
C GLY A 127 -13.47 -7.30 -27.84
N ASP A 128 -14.44 -7.51 -26.95
CA ASP A 128 -14.23 -7.45 -25.50
C ASP A 128 -14.18 -8.85 -24.87
N ILE A 129 -13.46 -8.97 -23.75
CA ILE A 129 -13.60 -10.10 -22.82
C ILE A 129 -14.20 -9.62 -21.51
N LYS A 130 -14.97 -10.48 -20.85
CA LYS A 130 -15.41 -10.25 -19.48
C LYS A 130 -14.29 -10.64 -18.51
N VAL A 131 -14.02 -9.79 -17.53
CA VAL A 131 -13.06 -10.08 -16.45
C VAL A 131 -13.75 -10.01 -15.10
N ARG A 132 -13.25 -10.81 -14.17
CA ARG A 132 -13.69 -10.86 -12.79
C ARG A 132 -12.52 -10.81 -11.83
N TYR A 133 -12.61 -9.91 -10.87
CA TYR A 133 -11.62 -9.74 -9.81
C TYR A 133 -12.23 -10.11 -8.46
N ARG A 134 -11.62 -11.03 -7.72
CA ARG A 134 -12.05 -11.39 -6.37
C ARG A 134 -11.46 -10.40 -5.38
N ALA A 135 -12.32 -9.75 -4.60
CA ALA A 135 -11.91 -8.90 -3.50
C ALA A 135 -12.24 -9.60 -2.17
N THR A 136 -11.24 -9.92 -1.37
CA THR A 136 -11.51 -10.37 0.01
C THR A 136 -11.91 -9.19 0.87
N THR A 137 -11.35 -8.02 0.57
CA THR A 137 -11.71 -6.72 1.12
C THR A 137 -11.87 -5.75 -0.06
N PRO A 138 -13.08 -5.28 -0.37
CA PRO A 138 -13.29 -4.28 -1.42
C PRO A 138 -12.79 -2.91 -1.00
N HIS A 139 -12.26 -2.13 -1.94
CA HIS A 139 -11.77 -0.77 -1.72
C HIS A 139 -12.35 0.16 -2.76
N ASN A 140 -13.24 1.04 -2.30
CA ASN A 140 -13.77 2.16 -3.06
C ASN A 140 -13.56 3.46 -2.23
N PRO A 141 -13.20 4.60 -2.86
CA PRO A 141 -12.94 4.75 -4.28
C PRO A 141 -11.65 4.05 -4.74
N SER A 142 -11.68 3.53 -5.96
CA SER A 142 -10.52 2.96 -6.66
C SER A 142 -10.65 3.15 -8.17
N PHE A 143 -9.62 2.77 -8.91
CA PHE A 143 -9.69 2.66 -10.37
C PHE A 143 -8.93 1.43 -10.87
N TRP A 144 -9.16 1.08 -12.12
CA TRP A 144 -8.67 -0.13 -12.75
C TRP A 144 -7.98 0.18 -14.07
N GLN A 145 -6.86 -0.47 -14.30
CA GLN A 145 -6.15 -0.43 -15.57
C GLN A 145 -5.80 -1.85 -15.99
N PHE A 146 -6.02 -2.15 -17.27
CA PHE A 146 -5.72 -3.45 -17.87
C PHE A 146 -4.80 -3.26 -19.05
N TYR A 147 -3.72 -4.04 -19.05
CA TYR A 147 -2.68 -3.99 -20.06
C TYR A 147 -2.52 -5.36 -20.70
N LEU A 148 -2.17 -5.38 -21.98
CA LEU A 148 -1.73 -6.58 -22.68
C LEU A 148 -0.25 -6.46 -23.06
N THR A 149 0.46 -7.58 -23.04
CA THR A 149 1.78 -7.65 -23.67
C THR A 149 1.66 -7.40 -25.17
N LYS A 150 2.46 -6.48 -25.70
CA LYS A 150 2.51 -6.15 -27.13
C LYS A 150 2.76 -7.41 -27.98
N PRO A 151 2.17 -7.53 -29.17
CA PRO A 151 2.40 -8.67 -30.06
C PRO A 151 3.90 -8.95 -30.28
N GLY A 152 4.29 -10.23 -30.20
CA GLY A 152 5.68 -10.66 -30.35
C GLY A 152 6.56 -10.54 -29.10
N THR A 153 6.02 -10.07 -27.96
CA THR A 153 6.75 -10.09 -26.68
C THR A 153 7.14 -11.51 -26.30
N ALA A 154 8.41 -11.72 -25.94
CA ALA A 154 8.98 -13.03 -25.61
C ALA A 154 8.61 -13.50 -24.18
N ILE A 155 7.31 -13.60 -23.88
CA ILE A 155 6.76 -13.86 -22.53
C ILE A 155 7.21 -15.18 -21.90
N ASN A 156 7.69 -16.13 -22.70
CA ASN A 156 8.18 -17.43 -22.24
C ASN A 156 9.65 -17.44 -21.84
N THR A 157 10.42 -16.44 -22.27
CA THR A 157 11.88 -16.42 -22.12
C THR A 157 12.42 -15.14 -21.51
N GLU A 158 11.62 -14.08 -21.44
CA GLU A 158 11.98 -12.81 -20.82
C GLU A 158 11.03 -12.46 -19.67
N SER A 159 11.58 -11.88 -18.60
CA SER A 159 10.77 -11.30 -17.53
C SER A 159 10.06 -10.04 -18.05
N LEU A 160 8.81 -9.88 -17.65
CA LEU A 160 7.92 -8.80 -18.09
C LEU A 160 8.44 -7.41 -17.68
N ARG A 161 8.28 -6.44 -18.58
CA ARG A 161 8.67 -5.04 -18.40
C ARG A 161 7.55 -4.09 -18.83
N TRP A 162 7.55 -2.87 -18.30
CA TRP A 162 6.54 -1.85 -18.62
C TRP A 162 6.55 -1.44 -20.10
N ASP A 163 7.73 -1.38 -20.73
CA ASP A 163 7.86 -1.04 -22.16
C ASP A 163 7.24 -2.10 -23.09
N GLN A 164 7.00 -3.30 -22.58
CA GLN A 164 6.35 -4.40 -23.30
C GLN A 164 4.83 -4.40 -23.15
N LEU A 165 4.26 -3.54 -22.30
CA LEU A 165 2.83 -3.46 -22.05
C LEU A 165 2.17 -2.35 -22.89
N GLU A 166 0.92 -2.59 -23.27
CA GLU A 166 0.01 -1.64 -23.88
C GLU A 166 -1.25 -1.57 -23.02
N LEU A 167 -1.63 -0.36 -22.57
CA LEU A 167 -2.88 -0.13 -21.86
C LEU A 167 -4.04 -0.29 -22.85
N VAL A 168 -4.95 -1.22 -22.57
CA VAL A 168 -6.07 -1.54 -23.47
C VAL A 168 -7.43 -1.16 -22.89
N GLN A 169 -7.55 -1.05 -21.57
CA GLN A 169 -8.79 -0.66 -20.91
C GLN A 169 -8.52 0.03 -19.57
N GLU A 170 -9.35 1.03 -19.26
CA GLU A 170 -9.45 1.64 -17.94
C GLU A 170 -10.90 1.64 -17.45
N HIS A 171 -11.07 1.58 -16.14
CA HIS A 171 -12.34 1.84 -15.46
C HIS A 171 -12.08 2.74 -14.26
N GLY A 172 -13.01 3.64 -13.96
CA GLY A 172 -13.00 4.41 -12.72
C GLY A 172 -13.44 3.56 -11.53
N ASN A 173 -14.13 4.18 -10.57
CA ASN A 173 -14.66 3.46 -9.43
C ASN A 173 -15.79 2.51 -9.86
N VAL A 174 -15.57 1.21 -9.69
CA VAL A 174 -16.54 0.15 -10.01
C VAL A 174 -17.19 -0.33 -8.71
N ALA A 175 -18.50 -0.53 -8.69
CA ALA A 175 -19.17 -1.15 -7.55
C ALA A 175 -18.85 -2.64 -7.49
N PHE A 176 -18.50 -3.16 -6.30
CA PHE A 176 -18.42 -4.60 -6.11
C PHE A 176 -19.81 -5.18 -5.86
N PHE A 177 -19.95 -6.49 -6.00
CA PHE A 177 -21.14 -7.23 -5.58
C PHE A 177 -20.74 -8.47 -4.79
N MET A 178 -21.67 -9.00 -4.01
CA MET A 178 -21.52 -10.30 -3.37
C MET A 178 -22.18 -11.38 -4.23
N ALA A 179 -21.39 -12.36 -4.67
CA ALA A 179 -21.88 -13.51 -5.42
C ALA A 179 -22.64 -14.49 -4.49
N PRO A 180 -23.41 -15.46 -5.04
CA PRO A 180 -24.16 -16.43 -4.24
C PRO A 180 -23.30 -17.30 -3.32
N ASP A 181 -21.99 -17.38 -3.56
CA ASP A 181 -21.04 -18.09 -2.71
C ASP A 181 -20.52 -17.26 -1.51
N GLY A 182 -21.10 -16.07 -1.30
CA GLY A 182 -20.75 -15.14 -0.21
C GLY A 182 -19.43 -14.39 -0.42
N LYS A 183 -18.78 -14.52 -1.59
CA LYS A 183 -17.55 -13.81 -1.90
C LYS A 183 -17.85 -12.55 -2.70
N ARG A 184 -16.96 -11.56 -2.58
CA ARG A 184 -17.10 -10.25 -3.22
C ARG A 184 -16.26 -10.19 -4.47
N TYR A 185 -16.83 -9.58 -5.50
CA TYR A 185 -16.18 -9.48 -6.80
C TYR A 185 -16.44 -8.13 -7.45
N TYR A 186 -15.50 -7.72 -8.28
CA TYR A 186 -15.68 -6.71 -9.31
C TYR A 186 -15.79 -7.41 -10.66
N GLU A 187 -16.73 -6.98 -11.49
CA GLU A 187 -16.86 -7.42 -12.89
C GLU A 187 -16.71 -6.23 -13.82
N MET A 188 -15.94 -6.42 -14.88
CA MET A 188 -15.62 -5.40 -15.88
C MET A 188 -15.53 -6.07 -17.26
N THR A 189 -15.57 -5.27 -18.31
CA THR A 189 -15.15 -5.68 -19.66
C THR A 189 -13.74 -5.16 -19.94
N VAL A 190 -12.98 -5.87 -20.75
CA VAL A 190 -11.65 -5.45 -21.23
C VAL A 190 -11.62 -5.57 -22.73
N ALA A 191 -11.39 -4.45 -23.41
CA ALA A 191 -11.19 -4.42 -24.84
C ALA A 191 -9.93 -5.21 -25.22
N ILE A 192 -10.05 -6.03 -26.26
CA ILE A 192 -8.96 -6.76 -26.89
C ILE A 192 -8.84 -6.25 -28.32
N PRO A 193 -8.00 -5.23 -28.59
CA PRO A 193 -7.80 -4.71 -29.93
C PRO A 193 -7.35 -5.79 -30.94
N GLU A 194 -7.72 -5.65 -32.21
CA GLU A 194 -7.52 -6.67 -33.26
C GLU A 194 -6.08 -7.17 -33.43
N GLN A 195 -5.08 -6.33 -33.11
CA GLN A 195 -3.68 -6.73 -33.19
C GLN A 195 -3.29 -7.81 -32.16
N PHE A 196 -4.05 -7.99 -31.08
CA PHE A 196 -3.78 -8.99 -30.05
C PHE A 196 -4.43 -10.32 -30.42
N LYS A 197 -3.59 -11.35 -30.55
CA LYS A 197 -3.96 -12.75 -30.81
C LYS A 197 -2.86 -13.69 -30.31
N GLY A 198 -3.22 -14.93 -29.98
CA GLY A 198 -2.29 -15.93 -29.45
C GLY A 198 -1.91 -15.66 -27.99
N ASP A 199 -0.77 -16.20 -27.57
CA ASP A 199 -0.34 -16.14 -26.18
C ASP A 199 0.05 -14.71 -25.75
N ALA A 200 -0.48 -14.27 -24.61
CA ALA A 200 -0.22 -12.97 -24.02
C ALA A 200 -0.29 -13.02 -22.49
N ILE A 201 0.19 -11.96 -21.83
CA ILE A 201 -0.10 -11.71 -20.42
C ILE A 201 -1.08 -10.55 -20.34
N LEU A 202 -2.23 -10.78 -19.70
CA LEU A 202 -3.13 -9.73 -19.23
C LEU A 202 -2.64 -9.26 -17.86
N TYR A 203 -2.16 -8.03 -17.79
CA TYR A 203 -1.68 -7.42 -16.57
C TYR A 203 -2.72 -6.45 -16.04
N SER A 204 -3.22 -6.69 -14.82
CA SER A 204 -4.20 -5.81 -14.18
C SER A 204 -3.57 -4.99 -13.06
N ARG A 205 -4.04 -3.76 -12.93
CA ARG A 205 -3.75 -2.87 -11.80
C ARG A 205 -5.06 -2.39 -11.20
N TRP A 206 -5.29 -2.75 -9.94
CA TRP A 206 -6.35 -2.19 -9.11
C TRP A 206 -5.75 -1.18 -8.15
N GLN A 207 -6.02 0.10 -8.34
CA GLN A 207 -5.41 1.18 -7.57
C GLN A 207 -6.42 1.80 -6.62
N ARG A 208 -6.11 1.80 -5.31
CA ARG A 208 -6.88 2.55 -4.32
C ARG A 208 -6.66 4.05 -4.51
N ASP A 209 -7.75 4.82 -4.44
CA ASP A 209 -7.72 6.28 -4.46
C ASP A 209 -7.78 6.81 -3.02
N ASP A 210 -6.64 6.69 -2.33
CA ASP A 210 -6.45 7.19 -0.98
C ASP A 210 -5.00 7.60 -0.73
N VAL A 211 -4.75 8.20 0.44
CA VAL A 211 -3.42 8.74 0.81
C VAL A 211 -2.32 7.70 0.95
N VAL A 212 -2.66 6.42 1.13
CA VAL A 212 -1.67 5.33 1.16
C VAL A 212 -1.28 4.93 -0.27
N GLY A 213 -2.25 4.97 -1.19
CA GLY A 213 -2.01 4.73 -2.61
C GLY A 213 -1.60 3.29 -2.91
N GLU A 214 -2.12 2.32 -2.16
CA GLU A 214 -1.86 0.91 -2.42
C GLU A 214 -2.50 0.44 -3.73
N GLY A 215 -1.69 -0.15 -4.60
CA GLY A 215 -2.13 -0.78 -5.84
C GLY A 215 -1.88 -2.29 -5.83
N PHE A 216 -2.78 -3.06 -6.41
CA PHE A 216 -2.68 -4.52 -6.60
C PHE A 216 -2.39 -4.83 -8.06
N TYR A 217 -1.41 -5.70 -8.29
CA TYR A 217 -0.88 -6.00 -9.62
C TYR A 217 -0.91 -7.50 -9.87
N ASN A 218 -1.57 -7.95 -10.94
CA ASN A 218 -1.64 -9.38 -11.28
C ASN A 218 -1.26 -9.64 -12.73
N CYS A 219 -0.60 -10.78 -12.96
CA CYS A 219 -0.40 -11.34 -14.29
C CYS A 219 -1.36 -12.52 -14.47
N SER A 220 -2.19 -12.47 -15.50
CA SER A 220 -2.99 -13.61 -15.97
C SER A 220 -2.43 -14.07 -17.32
N ASP A 221 -1.91 -15.29 -17.38
CA ASP A 221 -1.41 -15.90 -18.61
C ASP A 221 -2.61 -16.36 -19.46
N ILE A 222 -2.71 -15.86 -20.69
CA ILE A 222 -3.86 -16.10 -21.56
C ILE A 222 -3.44 -16.52 -22.97
N THR A 223 -4.35 -17.17 -23.67
CA THR A 223 -4.29 -17.38 -25.12
C THR A 223 -5.51 -16.73 -25.73
N ILE A 224 -5.31 -15.70 -26.56
CA ILE A 224 -6.39 -14.96 -27.23
C ILE A 224 -6.73 -15.68 -28.53
N GLU A 225 -7.89 -16.32 -28.55
CA GLU A 225 -8.44 -16.97 -29.75
C GLU A 225 -9.50 -16.08 -30.37
N ARG A 226 -9.26 -15.65 -31.62
CA ARG A 226 -10.28 -15.00 -32.46
C ARG A 226 -10.89 -16.05 -33.36
N THR A 227 -12.21 -16.11 -33.41
CA THR A 227 -12.94 -16.95 -34.35
C THR A 227 -12.89 -16.31 -35.74
N ASP A 228 -11.80 -16.55 -36.48
CA ASP A 228 -11.57 -16.01 -37.84
C ASP A 228 -12.42 -16.71 -38.94
N SER A 229 -13.30 -17.64 -38.59
CA SER A 229 -14.08 -18.43 -39.55
C SER A 229 -15.57 -18.33 -39.25
N THR A 230 -16.38 -18.19 -40.31
CA THR A 230 -17.82 -18.51 -40.29
C THR A 230 -18.04 -19.74 -39.41
N PRO A 231 -18.80 -19.63 -38.30
CA PRO A 231 -19.04 -20.78 -37.45
C PRO A 231 -19.58 -21.92 -38.31
N GLU A 232 -19.01 -23.12 -38.19
CA GLU A 232 -19.76 -24.34 -38.50
C GLU A 232 -21.15 -24.18 -37.85
N PRO A 233 -22.27 -24.52 -38.53
CA PRO A 233 -23.59 -24.29 -37.98
C PRO A 233 -23.68 -24.91 -36.57
N VAL A 234 -23.78 -24.07 -35.54
CA VAL A 234 -23.83 -24.54 -34.16
C VAL A 234 -25.12 -25.34 -34.00
N VAL A 235 -24.98 -26.63 -33.69
CA VAL A 235 -26.13 -27.48 -33.42
C VAL A 235 -26.58 -27.21 -31.99
N TRP A 236 -27.73 -26.55 -31.85
CA TRP A 236 -28.29 -26.20 -30.55
C TRP A 236 -29.00 -27.39 -29.89
N HIS A 237 -28.51 -27.79 -28.72
CA HIS A 237 -29.07 -28.87 -27.90
C HIS A 237 -29.83 -28.31 -26.70
N SER A 238 -31.06 -28.78 -26.45
CA SER A 238 -31.84 -28.30 -25.29
C SER A 238 -31.22 -28.78 -23.98
N ALA A 239 -30.94 -27.85 -23.08
CA ALA A 239 -30.46 -28.10 -21.73
C ALA A 239 -31.60 -28.06 -20.68
N GLY A 240 -32.80 -27.60 -21.07
CA GLY A 240 -33.99 -27.54 -20.22
C GLY A 240 -34.74 -26.20 -20.28
N PHE A 241 -35.84 -26.08 -19.52
CA PHE A 241 -36.65 -24.86 -19.44
C PHE A 241 -35.89 -23.72 -18.75
N TYR A 242 -35.82 -22.56 -19.38
CA TYR A 242 -35.04 -21.42 -18.92
C TYR A 242 -35.50 -20.94 -17.53
N VAL A 243 -36.76 -20.52 -17.41
CA VAL A 243 -37.37 -20.18 -16.11
C VAL A 243 -38.30 -21.32 -15.70
N LYS A 244 -38.01 -21.97 -14.58
CA LYS A 244 -38.84 -23.07 -14.06
C LYS A 244 -40.02 -22.51 -13.26
N GLN A 245 -41.13 -23.26 -13.18
CA GLN A 245 -42.26 -22.86 -12.33
C GLN A 245 -41.81 -22.62 -10.88
N GLY A 246 -42.26 -21.51 -10.30
CA GLY A 246 -41.89 -21.06 -8.95
C GLY A 246 -40.58 -20.26 -8.88
N GLN A 247 -39.88 -20.06 -10.00
CA GLN A 247 -38.72 -19.16 -10.07
C GLN A 247 -39.15 -17.73 -10.41
N ASP A 248 -39.78 -17.05 -9.44
CA ASP A 248 -40.18 -15.65 -9.56
C ASP A 248 -39.19 -14.75 -8.80
N ALA A 249 -38.58 -13.82 -9.55
CA ALA A 249 -37.71 -12.79 -9.01
C ALA A 249 -38.50 -11.50 -8.78
N LEU A 250 -38.26 -10.85 -7.64
CA LEU A 250 -38.87 -9.59 -7.25
C LEU A 250 -37.88 -8.44 -7.45
N ALA A 251 -38.38 -7.20 -7.49
CA ALA A 251 -37.51 -6.03 -7.49
C ALA A 251 -36.56 -6.09 -6.28
N GLY A 252 -35.27 -5.86 -6.51
CA GLY A 252 -34.21 -6.02 -5.52
C GLY A 252 -33.51 -7.38 -5.53
N ASP A 253 -34.14 -8.43 -6.07
CA ASP A 253 -33.50 -9.74 -6.26
C ASP A 253 -32.41 -9.66 -7.33
N THR A 254 -31.50 -10.64 -7.32
CA THR A 254 -30.48 -10.82 -8.35
C THR A 254 -30.60 -12.21 -8.96
N VAL A 255 -30.76 -12.27 -10.28
CA VAL A 255 -30.82 -13.53 -11.02
C VAL A 255 -29.43 -13.85 -11.56
N TRP A 256 -29.01 -15.11 -11.41
CA TRP A 256 -27.72 -15.62 -11.85
C TRP A 256 -27.93 -16.74 -12.86
N LEU A 257 -27.46 -16.55 -14.09
CA LEU A 257 -27.32 -17.61 -15.09
C LEU A 257 -25.87 -18.06 -15.13
N ARG A 258 -25.65 -19.36 -14.91
CA ARG A 258 -24.34 -19.99 -14.96
C ARG A 258 -24.36 -21.12 -15.98
N LEU A 259 -23.32 -21.22 -16.82
CA LEU A 259 -23.09 -22.31 -17.75
C LEU A 259 -21.77 -22.99 -17.38
N PHE A 260 -21.74 -24.31 -17.39
CA PHE A 260 -20.59 -25.12 -17.01
C PHE A 260 -20.22 -26.08 -18.14
N ASP A 261 -18.93 -26.35 -18.31
CA ASP A 261 -18.44 -27.41 -19.18
C ASP A 261 -18.58 -28.81 -18.54
N ALA A 262 -18.11 -29.83 -19.24
CA ALA A 262 -18.13 -31.22 -18.79
C ALA A 262 -17.35 -31.48 -17.47
N ASN A 263 -16.36 -30.64 -17.16
CA ASN A 263 -15.52 -30.73 -15.98
C ASN A 263 -16.04 -29.88 -14.82
N GLY A 264 -17.17 -29.18 -15.01
CA GLY A 264 -17.72 -28.24 -14.04
C GLY A 264 -17.02 -26.88 -14.03
N GLN A 265 -16.19 -26.57 -15.03
CA GLN A 265 -15.64 -25.24 -15.22
C GLN A 265 -16.73 -24.27 -15.69
N GLU A 266 -16.85 -23.13 -15.04
CA GLU A 266 -17.77 -22.07 -15.46
C GLU A 266 -17.34 -21.44 -16.77
N LEU A 267 -18.20 -21.54 -17.78
CA LEU A 267 -18.06 -20.91 -19.08
C LEU A 267 -18.78 -19.55 -19.13
N ILE A 268 -19.96 -19.49 -18.50
CA ILE A 268 -20.75 -18.26 -18.39
C ILE A 268 -21.11 -18.06 -16.93
N GLN A 269 -20.97 -16.82 -16.46
CA GLN A 269 -21.59 -16.38 -15.23
C GLN A 269 -22.13 -14.97 -15.45
N GLN A 270 -23.44 -14.89 -15.61
CA GLN A 270 -24.14 -13.64 -15.84
C GLN A 270 -25.08 -13.36 -14.68
N GLN A 271 -24.96 -12.15 -14.12
CA GLN A 271 -25.91 -11.64 -13.16
C GLN A 271 -26.84 -10.63 -13.81
N PHE A 272 -28.04 -10.52 -13.24
CA PHE A 272 -29.04 -9.53 -13.62
C PHE A 272 -29.74 -9.03 -12.35
N LYS A 273 -29.58 -7.74 -12.06
CA LYS A 273 -30.27 -7.08 -10.96
C LYS A 273 -31.70 -6.76 -11.39
N VAL A 274 -32.69 -7.28 -10.68
CA VAL A 274 -34.10 -7.04 -10.98
C VAL A 274 -34.49 -5.68 -10.41
N THR A 275 -34.80 -4.71 -11.27
CA THR A 275 -35.16 -3.34 -10.86
C THR A 275 -36.66 -3.12 -10.74
N GLU A 276 -37.47 -3.93 -11.42
CA GLU A 276 -38.94 -3.81 -11.44
C GLU A 276 -39.60 -5.19 -11.34
N HIS A 277 -40.86 -5.21 -10.85
CA HIS A 277 -41.66 -6.44 -10.77
C HIS A 277 -42.29 -6.77 -12.13
N SER A 278 -41.55 -7.39 -13.04
CA SER A 278 -42.13 -8.03 -14.25
C SER A 278 -41.26 -9.18 -14.75
N LEU A 279 -41.84 -10.09 -15.53
CA LEU A 279 -41.08 -11.16 -16.23
C LEU A 279 -40.13 -10.60 -17.32
N ASP A 280 -40.06 -9.28 -17.51
CA ASP A 280 -39.16 -8.64 -18.47
C ASP A 280 -37.68 -8.85 -18.12
N TRP A 281 -37.35 -9.07 -16.83
CA TRP A 281 -35.99 -9.42 -16.42
C TRP A 281 -35.50 -10.69 -17.13
N ALA A 282 -36.39 -11.67 -17.38
CA ALA A 282 -36.02 -12.93 -17.98
C ALA A 282 -35.59 -12.73 -19.43
N MET A 283 -36.33 -11.89 -20.17
CA MET A 283 -36.00 -11.51 -21.53
C MET A 283 -34.69 -10.71 -21.59
N GLN A 284 -34.53 -9.70 -20.73
CA GLN A 284 -33.34 -8.85 -20.72
C GLN A 284 -32.07 -9.65 -20.39
N LEU A 285 -32.14 -10.52 -19.38
CA LEU A 285 -31.04 -11.44 -19.06
C LEU A 285 -30.77 -12.40 -20.22
N ALA A 286 -31.80 -12.95 -20.87
CA ALA A 286 -31.62 -13.84 -22.00
C ALA A 286 -30.91 -13.16 -23.18
N GLN A 287 -31.35 -11.95 -23.54
CA GLN A 287 -30.74 -11.13 -24.58
C GLN A 287 -29.27 -10.83 -24.25
N GLN A 288 -28.98 -10.41 -23.03
CA GLN A 288 -27.61 -10.11 -22.59
C GLN A 288 -26.71 -11.36 -22.68
N VAL A 289 -27.17 -12.50 -22.15
CA VAL A 289 -26.41 -13.75 -22.13
C VAL A 289 -26.08 -14.24 -23.53
N VAL A 290 -27.08 -14.22 -24.43
CA VAL A 290 -26.91 -14.66 -25.82
C VAL A 290 -26.00 -13.70 -26.59
N GLN A 291 -26.16 -12.39 -26.40
CA GLN A 291 -25.31 -11.38 -27.03
C GLN A 291 -23.84 -11.54 -26.63
N ASP A 292 -23.58 -11.79 -25.34
CA ASP A 292 -22.22 -11.90 -24.81
C ASP A 292 -21.58 -13.26 -25.13
N ASN A 293 -22.38 -14.29 -25.42
CA ASN A 293 -21.91 -15.67 -25.57
C ASN A 293 -22.57 -16.40 -26.76
N PRO A 294 -22.50 -15.84 -27.98
CA PRO A 294 -23.27 -16.31 -29.14
C PRO A 294 -22.96 -17.75 -29.56
N ASP A 295 -21.76 -18.24 -29.24
CA ASP A 295 -21.28 -19.59 -29.61
C ASP A 295 -21.53 -20.65 -28.52
N LEU A 296 -21.99 -20.25 -27.33
CA LEU A 296 -22.14 -21.15 -26.17
C LEU A 296 -23.61 -21.43 -25.82
N ILE A 297 -24.47 -20.44 -25.99
CA ILE A 297 -25.83 -20.49 -25.47
C ILE A 297 -26.83 -19.71 -26.34
N GLN A 298 -28.04 -20.28 -26.48
CA GLN A 298 -29.23 -19.61 -27.01
C GLN A 298 -30.37 -19.79 -26.00
N ILE A 299 -31.28 -18.81 -25.92
CA ILE A 299 -32.41 -18.86 -24.97
C ILE A 299 -33.68 -18.47 -25.71
N GLY A 300 -34.63 -19.39 -25.80
CA GLY A 300 -35.87 -19.15 -26.54
C GLY A 300 -36.69 -20.40 -26.82
N VAL A 301 -37.61 -20.30 -27.78
CA VAL A 301 -38.30 -21.42 -28.39
C VAL A 301 -37.63 -21.74 -29.73
N LYS A 302 -37.24 -23.00 -29.93
CA LYS A 302 -36.62 -23.46 -31.18
C LYS A 302 -37.69 -23.75 -32.23
N SER A 303 -37.61 -23.09 -33.38
CA SER A 303 -38.49 -23.31 -34.52
C SER A 303 -38.17 -24.61 -35.26
N GLY A 304 -39.03 -25.01 -36.21
CA GLY A 304 -38.76 -26.15 -37.10
C GLY A 304 -37.56 -25.95 -38.04
N SER A 305 -37.16 -24.70 -38.31
CA SER A 305 -35.92 -24.38 -39.06
C SER A 305 -34.67 -24.41 -38.18
N GLY A 306 -34.83 -24.53 -36.86
CA GLY A 306 -33.72 -24.58 -35.90
C GLY A 306 -33.36 -23.23 -35.27
N ASP A 307 -34.01 -22.14 -35.69
CA ASP A 307 -33.83 -20.80 -35.12
C ASP A 307 -34.40 -20.74 -33.71
N VAL A 308 -33.69 -20.07 -32.79
CA VAL A 308 -34.12 -19.90 -31.40
C VAL A 308 -34.52 -18.45 -31.19
N THR A 309 -35.78 -18.22 -30.81
CA THR A 309 -36.32 -16.86 -30.56
C THR A 309 -36.97 -16.82 -29.19
N PHE A 310 -36.70 -15.77 -28.41
CA PHE A 310 -37.32 -15.59 -27.10
C PHE A 310 -38.83 -15.31 -27.23
N ASP A 311 -39.65 -16.13 -26.58
CA ASP A 311 -41.10 -15.94 -26.47
C ASP A 311 -41.43 -15.11 -25.23
N HIS A 312 -41.59 -13.80 -25.43
CA HIS A 312 -41.95 -12.85 -24.37
C HIS A 312 -43.38 -13.05 -23.84
N GLN A 313 -44.30 -13.55 -24.67
CA GLN A 313 -45.70 -13.73 -24.29
C GLN A 313 -45.88 -14.91 -23.35
N ASN A 314 -45.02 -15.93 -23.46
CA ASN A 314 -45.01 -17.07 -22.58
C ASN A 314 -43.59 -17.40 -22.08
N PRO A 315 -43.06 -16.67 -21.08
CA PRO A 315 -41.69 -16.87 -20.60
C PRO A 315 -41.36 -18.31 -20.19
N ALA A 316 -42.35 -19.08 -19.74
CA ALA A 316 -42.21 -20.48 -19.34
C ALA A 316 -42.04 -21.47 -20.52
N SER A 317 -42.30 -21.06 -21.77
CA SER A 317 -42.07 -21.88 -22.96
C SER A 317 -40.59 -21.91 -23.36
N ASN A 318 -39.83 -20.90 -22.95
CA ASN A 318 -38.43 -20.73 -23.33
C ASN A 318 -37.54 -21.80 -22.72
N GLN A 319 -36.58 -22.28 -23.51
CA GLN A 319 -35.56 -23.24 -23.12
C GLN A 319 -34.17 -22.63 -23.28
N VAL A 320 -33.24 -23.13 -22.48
CA VAL A 320 -31.81 -22.90 -22.71
C VAL A 320 -31.33 -23.95 -23.70
N PHE A 321 -30.64 -23.51 -24.74
CA PHE A 321 -29.94 -24.35 -25.68
C PHE A 321 -28.44 -24.10 -25.58
N VAL A 322 -27.65 -25.17 -25.64
CA VAL A 322 -26.19 -25.15 -25.53
C VAL A 322 -25.54 -25.74 -26.78
N SER A 323 -24.33 -25.29 -27.10
CA SER A 323 -23.58 -25.76 -28.26
C SER A 323 -22.89 -27.12 -28.07
N ASP A 324 -22.68 -27.55 -26.82
CA ASP A 324 -22.17 -28.87 -26.48
C ASP A 324 -23.14 -29.58 -25.52
N THR A 325 -23.49 -30.83 -25.83
CA THR A 325 -24.36 -31.67 -24.99
C THR A 325 -23.82 -31.96 -23.59
N ALA A 326 -22.51 -31.81 -23.37
CA ALA A 326 -21.89 -31.97 -22.06
C ALA A 326 -22.00 -30.71 -21.20
N HIS A 327 -22.40 -29.58 -21.77
CA HIS A 327 -22.64 -28.36 -21.00
C HIS A 327 -23.89 -28.50 -20.13
N SER A 328 -23.82 -27.93 -18.93
CA SER A 328 -24.96 -27.81 -18.03
C SER A 328 -25.17 -26.35 -17.63
N TYR A 329 -26.40 -25.97 -17.29
CA TYR A 329 -26.69 -24.62 -16.84
C TYR A 329 -27.42 -24.62 -15.49
N ASN A 330 -27.33 -23.49 -14.80
CA ASN A 330 -28.08 -23.20 -13.61
C ASN A 330 -28.64 -21.77 -13.65
N LEU A 331 -29.93 -21.62 -13.34
CA LEU A 331 -30.56 -20.32 -13.10
C LEU A 331 -30.94 -20.24 -11.62
N SER A 332 -30.33 -19.30 -10.90
CA SER A 332 -30.54 -19.08 -9.46
C SER A 332 -31.09 -17.69 -9.20
N ILE A 333 -32.05 -17.57 -8.29
CA ILE A 333 -32.57 -16.28 -7.82
C ILE A 333 -32.04 -16.07 -6.40
N VAL A 334 -31.19 -15.08 -6.23
CA VAL A 334 -30.72 -14.62 -4.92
C VAL A 334 -31.67 -13.51 -4.48
N LYS A 335 -32.34 -13.73 -3.35
CA LYS A 335 -33.24 -12.73 -2.78
C LYS A 335 -32.46 -11.48 -2.40
N GLN A 336 -33.11 -10.32 -2.46
CA GLN A 336 -32.52 -9.07 -2.00
C GLN A 336 -31.85 -9.29 -0.63
N PRO A 337 -30.56 -8.94 -0.49
CA PRO A 337 -29.87 -9.10 0.78
C PRO A 337 -30.54 -8.23 1.85
N VAL A 338 -30.61 -8.77 3.06
CA VAL A 338 -31.02 -8.01 4.24
C VAL A 338 -29.85 -7.14 4.66
N ASN A 339 -30.11 -5.85 4.88
CA ASN A 339 -29.10 -4.87 5.29
C ASN A 339 -28.23 -5.41 6.44
N THR A 340 -26.92 -5.31 6.29
CA THR A 340 -25.92 -5.66 7.30
C THR A 340 -25.25 -4.41 7.84
N ALA A 341 -24.58 -4.49 9.00
CA ALA A 341 -23.83 -3.36 9.49
C ALA A 341 -22.54 -3.19 8.66
N PRO A 342 -22.05 -1.95 8.44
CA PRO A 342 -20.81 -1.72 7.72
C PRO A 342 -19.64 -2.53 8.27
N THR A 343 -18.82 -3.07 7.38
CA THR A 343 -17.54 -3.65 7.77
C THR A 343 -16.52 -2.53 7.93
N VAL A 344 -16.00 -2.35 9.15
CA VAL A 344 -15.01 -1.33 9.51
C VAL A 344 -13.74 -2.03 9.98
N HIS A 345 -12.62 -1.70 9.36
CA HIS A 345 -11.31 -2.21 9.75
C HIS A 345 -10.68 -1.28 10.78
N THR A 346 -10.21 -1.85 11.89
CA THR A 346 -9.49 -1.10 12.92
C THR A 346 -8.18 -0.56 12.34
N PRO A 347 -7.96 0.76 12.28
CA PRO A 347 -6.71 1.33 11.78
C PRO A 347 -5.50 0.87 12.60
N GLN A 348 -4.32 0.82 11.97
CA GLN A 348 -3.08 0.58 12.70
C GLN A 348 -2.80 1.73 13.68
N PRO A 349 -2.11 1.46 14.80
CA PRO A 349 -1.70 2.53 15.72
C PRO A 349 -0.91 3.62 15.01
N LEU A 350 -1.33 4.86 15.19
CA LEU A 350 -0.68 6.03 14.60
C LEU A 350 0.40 6.56 15.55
N THR A 351 1.58 6.87 15.04
CA THR A 351 2.62 7.59 15.80
C THR A 351 2.98 8.87 15.05
N LEU A 352 2.98 10.00 15.76
CA LEU A 352 3.36 11.30 15.21
C LEU A 352 4.08 12.15 16.27
N GLU A 353 4.95 13.04 15.81
CA GLU A 353 5.66 13.97 16.68
C GLU A 353 4.72 15.06 17.18
N GLU A 354 4.98 15.57 18.38
CA GLU A 354 4.26 16.73 18.89
C GLU A 354 4.30 17.92 17.93
N ASN A 355 3.21 18.70 17.93
CA ASN A 355 3.03 19.86 17.04
C ASN A 355 3.13 19.55 15.54
N THR A 356 2.96 18.28 15.14
CA THR A 356 2.86 17.87 13.73
C THR A 356 1.46 17.36 13.39
N SER A 357 1.18 17.26 12.10
CA SER A 357 -0.07 16.73 11.58
C SER A 357 0.18 15.57 10.64
N THR A 358 -0.73 14.61 10.61
CA THR A 358 -0.68 13.47 9.69
C THR A 358 -2.10 12.98 9.36
N HIS A 359 -2.22 12.24 8.27
CA HIS A 359 -3.49 11.64 7.88
C HIS A 359 -3.79 10.40 8.72
N LEU A 360 -5.03 10.30 9.20
CA LEU A 360 -5.60 9.10 9.79
C LEU A 360 -6.73 8.61 8.89
N HIS A 361 -6.56 7.40 8.36
CA HIS A 361 -7.51 6.77 7.46
C HIS A 361 -8.15 5.54 8.13
N VAL A 362 -9.47 5.39 7.97
CA VAL A 362 -10.20 4.17 8.31
C VAL A 362 -10.80 3.57 7.05
N HIS A 363 -10.49 2.30 6.81
CA HIS A 363 -11.09 1.57 5.72
C HIS A 363 -12.41 0.95 6.17
N ALA A 364 -13.49 1.23 5.43
CA ALA A 364 -14.80 0.65 5.65
C ALA A 364 -15.53 0.43 4.33
N PHE A 365 -16.40 -0.58 4.30
CA PHE A 365 -17.30 -0.86 3.18
C PHE A 365 -18.61 -1.46 3.66
N ASP A 366 -19.61 -1.44 2.79
CA ASP A 366 -20.94 -2.01 3.02
C ASP A 366 -21.29 -2.98 1.89
N ASP A 367 -21.77 -4.18 2.22
CA ASP A 367 -22.05 -5.22 1.23
C ASP A 367 -23.22 -4.84 0.31
N GLU A 368 -24.11 -3.98 0.80
CA GLU A 368 -25.24 -3.42 0.06
C GLU A 368 -24.87 -2.14 -0.71
N GLN A 369 -23.59 -1.70 -0.67
CA GLN A 369 -23.09 -0.47 -1.29
C GLN A 369 -23.78 0.81 -0.80
N SER A 370 -24.26 0.81 0.44
CA SER A 370 -24.87 1.98 1.06
C SER A 370 -23.86 3.12 1.22
N THR A 371 -24.35 4.36 1.19
CA THR A 371 -23.49 5.53 1.45
C THR A 371 -23.11 5.55 2.93
N LEU A 372 -21.81 5.60 3.21
CA LEU A 372 -21.28 5.57 4.57
C LEU A 372 -21.04 6.97 5.15
N THR A 373 -21.33 7.10 6.43
CA THR A 373 -21.03 8.28 7.26
C THR A 373 -20.06 7.92 8.37
N PHE A 374 -19.22 8.87 8.76
CA PHE A 374 -18.09 8.66 9.69
C PHE A 374 -18.18 9.68 10.83
N ASP A 375 -18.26 9.20 12.06
CA ASP A 375 -18.24 10.01 13.28
C ASP A 375 -16.94 9.75 14.05
N TRP A 376 -16.05 10.74 14.05
CA TRP A 376 -14.72 10.68 14.66
C TRP A 376 -14.73 11.26 16.07
N GLN A 377 -14.38 10.44 17.05
CA GLN A 377 -14.37 10.79 18.47
C GLN A 377 -12.94 10.67 19.01
N LEU A 378 -12.20 11.78 19.00
CA LEU A 378 -10.85 11.88 19.55
C LEU A 378 -10.87 12.61 20.90
N PRO A 379 -9.92 12.31 21.82
CA PRO A 379 -9.75 13.10 23.04
C PRO A 379 -9.51 14.58 22.75
N ASN A 380 -10.05 15.46 23.60
CA ASN A 380 -9.99 16.93 23.44
C ASN A 380 -8.56 17.52 23.30
N ALA A 381 -7.53 16.78 23.71
CA ALA A 381 -6.14 17.19 23.54
C ALA A 381 -5.67 17.12 22.07
N LEU A 382 -6.27 16.24 21.27
CA LEU A 382 -6.03 16.15 19.84
C LEU A 382 -7.02 17.04 19.09
N SER A 383 -6.58 17.62 17.98
CA SER A 383 -7.47 18.30 17.03
C SER A 383 -7.43 17.60 15.68
N TYR A 384 -8.50 17.72 14.91
CA TYR A 384 -8.52 17.19 13.55
C TYR A 384 -9.34 18.07 12.62
N ILE A 385 -9.04 17.97 11.33
CA ILE A 385 -9.81 18.54 10.22
C ILE A 385 -10.14 17.46 9.19
N GLY A 386 -11.17 17.71 8.38
CA GLY A 386 -11.62 16.76 7.36
C GLY A 386 -12.88 15.99 7.77
N ALA A 387 -13.33 15.10 6.89
CA ALA A 387 -14.53 14.30 7.06
C ALA A 387 -14.42 13.01 6.24
N GLY A 388 -15.35 12.08 6.44
CA GLY A 388 -15.36 10.80 5.73
C GLY A 388 -14.32 9.83 6.28
N SER A 389 -13.79 8.96 5.41
CA SER A 389 -12.85 7.90 5.77
C SER A 389 -11.45 8.39 6.13
N THR A 390 -11.11 9.66 5.85
CA THR A 390 -9.79 10.22 6.14
C THR A 390 -9.93 11.58 6.82
N ILE A 391 -9.24 11.75 7.94
CA ILE A 391 -9.07 13.03 8.63
C ILE A 391 -7.58 13.37 8.72
N THR A 392 -7.27 14.63 8.98
CA THR A 392 -5.92 15.07 9.34
C THR A 392 -5.90 15.37 10.82
N VAL A 393 -5.13 14.58 11.58
CA VAL A 393 -4.98 14.73 13.04
C VAL A 393 -3.76 15.59 13.31
N THR A 394 -3.87 16.51 14.27
CA THR A 394 -2.77 17.37 14.75
C THR A 394 -2.48 17.06 16.21
N ALA A 395 -1.23 16.73 16.50
CA ALA A 395 -0.75 16.42 17.84
C ALA A 395 -0.53 17.69 18.68
N PRO A 396 -0.90 17.68 19.97
CA PRO A 396 -0.52 18.73 20.91
C PRO A 396 0.97 18.65 21.25
N GLU A 397 1.46 19.67 21.95
CA GLU A 397 2.71 19.61 22.72
C GLU A 397 2.56 18.66 23.91
N VAL A 398 3.55 17.79 24.14
CA VAL A 398 3.54 16.81 25.23
C VAL A 398 4.87 16.82 25.98
N THR A 399 4.83 16.64 27.30
CA THR A 399 6.06 16.65 28.12
C THR A 399 6.77 15.29 28.19
N ALA A 400 6.13 14.24 27.68
CA ALA A 400 6.65 12.89 27.49
C ALA A 400 5.79 12.18 26.43
N ASP A 401 6.30 11.08 25.86
CA ASP A 401 5.54 10.26 24.92
C ASP A 401 4.19 9.87 25.55
N THR A 402 3.11 10.20 24.85
CA THR A 402 1.74 10.10 25.39
C THR A 402 0.86 9.34 24.41
N GLU A 403 0.16 8.31 24.91
CA GLU A 403 -0.84 7.58 24.14
C GLU A 403 -2.25 8.16 24.37
N TYR A 404 -2.99 8.33 23.29
CA TYR A 404 -4.38 8.74 23.24
C TYR A 404 -5.23 7.63 22.61
N THR A 405 -6.37 7.34 23.24
CA THR A 405 -7.36 6.40 22.71
C THR A 405 -8.58 7.16 22.21
N GLY A 406 -8.97 6.93 20.96
CA GLY A 406 -10.19 7.45 20.36
C GLY A 406 -11.03 6.33 19.75
N GLN A 407 -12.07 6.70 19.01
CA GLN A 407 -12.86 5.75 18.23
C GLN A 407 -13.46 6.43 16.99
N VAL A 408 -13.83 5.60 16.01
CA VAL A 408 -14.64 6.04 14.86
C VAL A 408 -15.85 5.13 14.72
N THR A 409 -17.02 5.74 14.57
CA THR A 409 -18.28 5.04 14.29
C THR A 409 -18.65 5.25 12.82
N VAL A 410 -18.86 4.17 12.09
CA VAL A 410 -19.27 4.19 10.69
C VAL A 410 -20.70 3.68 10.58
N SER A 411 -21.55 4.40 9.85
CA SER A 411 -22.97 4.06 9.67
C SER A 411 -23.38 4.13 8.20
N ASP A 412 -24.24 3.19 7.79
CA ASP A 412 -24.97 3.16 6.50
C ASP A 412 -26.32 3.91 6.56
N GLY A 413 -26.64 4.55 7.71
CA GLY A 413 -27.92 5.20 7.97
C GLY A 413 -28.98 4.31 8.65
N MET A 414 -28.77 2.99 8.72
CA MET A 414 -29.66 2.03 9.39
C MET A 414 -28.97 1.32 10.56
N LEU A 415 -27.75 0.87 10.35
CA LEU A 415 -26.88 0.18 11.29
C LEU A 415 -25.54 0.94 11.40
N ASN A 416 -24.74 0.56 12.39
CA ASN A 416 -23.43 1.15 12.58
C ASN A 416 -22.44 0.16 13.20
N LYS A 417 -21.15 0.49 13.07
CA LYS A 417 -20.05 -0.22 13.70
C LYS A 417 -19.00 0.75 14.19
N THR A 418 -18.51 0.54 15.40
CA THR A 418 -17.48 1.36 16.03
C THR A 418 -16.18 0.57 16.19
N VAL A 419 -15.05 1.19 15.87
CA VAL A 419 -13.71 0.63 16.09
C VAL A 419 -12.83 1.59 16.89
N PRO A 420 -11.91 1.08 17.73
CA PRO A 420 -10.99 1.92 18.50
C PRO A 420 -9.87 2.50 17.62
N LEU A 421 -9.25 3.58 18.11
CA LEU A 421 -8.09 4.24 17.52
C LEU A 421 -7.01 4.39 18.60
N HIS A 422 -5.76 4.11 18.26
CA HIS A 422 -4.60 4.27 19.14
C HIS A 422 -3.64 5.27 18.51
N ILE A 423 -3.34 6.37 19.21
CA ILE A 423 -2.49 7.46 18.71
C ILE A 423 -1.40 7.74 19.74
N THR A 424 -0.14 7.59 19.36
CA THR A 424 1.02 7.92 20.19
C THR A 424 1.63 9.24 19.71
N VAL A 425 1.73 10.21 20.61
CA VAL A 425 2.44 11.47 20.37
C VAL A 425 3.81 11.40 21.00
N THR A 426 4.87 11.53 20.20
CA THR A 426 6.26 11.54 20.68
C THR A 426 6.69 12.95 21.10
N ASN A 427 7.34 13.04 22.26
CA ASN A 427 7.88 14.30 22.78
C ASN A 427 9.22 14.65 22.11
N LYS A 428 9.33 15.85 21.53
CA LYS A 428 10.62 16.37 21.09
C LYS A 428 11.30 17.07 22.26
N VAL A 429 12.20 16.34 22.91
CA VAL A 429 13.09 16.93 23.90
C VAL A 429 14.01 17.95 23.22
N THR A 430 13.62 19.23 23.22
CA THR A 430 14.55 20.31 22.86
C THR A 430 15.64 20.38 23.93
N PRO A 431 16.94 20.25 23.59
CA PRO A 431 18.00 20.49 24.55
C PRO A 431 17.87 21.92 25.10
N PRO A 432 18.06 22.16 26.41
CA PRO A 432 17.95 23.51 26.95
C PRO A 432 18.95 24.43 26.25
N THR A 433 18.44 25.56 25.75
CA THR A 433 19.24 26.65 25.21
C THR A 433 20.31 27.03 26.24
N PRO A 434 21.62 27.08 25.89
CA PRO A 434 22.65 27.44 26.86
C PRO A 434 22.33 28.80 27.48
N PRO A 435 22.47 28.98 28.81
CA PRO A 435 22.13 30.23 29.46
C PRO A 435 22.95 31.38 28.86
N THR A 436 22.26 32.50 28.58
CA THR A 436 22.88 33.77 28.21
C THR A 436 23.97 34.10 29.24
N PRO A 437 25.23 34.30 28.84
CA PRO A 437 26.30 34.65 29.78
C PRO A 437 25.94 35.95 30.53
N PRO A 438 26.25 36.05 31.83
CA PRO A 438 26.01 37.27 32.60
C PRO A 438 26.70 38.48 31.95
N GLU A 439 26.06 39.65 32.10
CA GLU A 439 26.47 40.92 31.49
C GLU A 439 27.95 41.21 31.80
N GLY A 440 28.80 41.20 30.75
CA GLY A 440 30.25 41.39 30.85
C GLY A 440 31.11 40.19 30.43
N ASP A 441 30.54 38.98 30.29
CA ASP A 441 31.27 37.81 29.80
C ASP A 441 31.44 37.86 28.26
N THR A 442 32.68 37.74 27.79
CA THR A 442 33.03 37.75 26.35
C THR A 442 33.43 36.38 25.82
N TRP A 443 33.41 35.35 26.68
CA TRP A 443 33.64 33.96 26.29
C TRP A 443 32.40 33.36 25.61
N GLN A 444 32.59 32.75 24.44
CA GLN A 444 31.52 32.07 23.69
C GLN A 444 31.94 30.62 23.43
N ALA A 445 31.08 29.65 23.78
CA ALA A 445 31.37 28.22 23.61
C ALA A 445 31.67 27.83 22.15
N ASN A 446 31.03 28.50 21.19
CA ASN A 446 31.18 28.19 19.77
C ASN A 446 32.31 28.98 19.07
N LYS A 447 32.99 29.90 19.77
CA LYS A 447 34.09 30.69 19.22
C LYS A 447 35.43 29.99 19.42
N VAL A 448 36.29 30.06 18.40
CA VAL A 448 37.68 29.59 18.47
C VAL A 448 38.55 30.69 19.08
N TYR A 449 39.43 30.31 20.01
CA TYR A 449 40.47 31.17 20.57
C TYR A 449 41.84 30.53 20.34
N THR A 450 42.83 31.34 20.01
CA THR A 450 44.23 30.95 19.75
C THR A 450 45.16 31.47 20.83
N ALA A 451 46.42 31.00 20.84
CA ALA A 451 47.38 31.37 21.88
C ALA A 451 47.52 32.89 22.03
N GLY A 452 47.24 33.41 23.22
CA GLY A 452 47.28 34.84 23.53
C GLY A 452 45.92 35.54 23.55
N ASP A 453 44.88 34.97 22.91
CA ASP A 453 43.54 35.55 22.92
C ASP A 453 42.96 35.58 24.33
N THR A 454 42.18 36.62 24.64
CA THR A 454 41.56 36.80 25.96
C THR A 454 40.04 36.76 25.90
N ALA A 455 39.42 36.18 26.92
CA ALA A 455 37.97 36.18 27.10
C ALA A 455 37.60 36.40 28.57
N VAL A 456 36.48 37.07 28.83
CA VAL A 456 35.90 37.25 30.16
C VAL A 456 34.91 36.13 30.41
N TYR A 457 35.08 35.43 31.54
CA TYR A 457 34.20 34.37 31.98
C TYR A 457 33.98 34.47 33.50
N LYS A 458 32.73 34.56 33.94
CA LYS A 458 32.32 34.86 35.32
C LYS A 458 33.04 36.09 35.88
N GLY A 459 33.14 37.15 35.06
CA GLY A 459 33.78 38.43 35.45
C GLY A 459 35.30 38.38 35.62
N LYS A 460 35.96 37.27 35.23
CA LYS A 460 37.43 37.14 35.25
C LYS A 460 37.98 37.05 33.83
N THR A 461 39.13 37.70 33.58
CA THR A 461 39.81 37.61 32.29
C THR A 461 40.72 36.39 32.23
N TYR A 462 40.55 35.56 31.22
CA TYR A 462 41.41 34.41 30.95
C TYR A 462 42.10 34.57 29.59
N ARG A 463 43.32 34.04 29.49
CA ARG A 463 44.12 33.99 28.25
C ARG A 463 44.22 32.55 27.75
N ALA A 464 43.97 32.32 26.48
CA ALA A 464 44.16 31.02 25.84
C ALA A 464 45.66 30.72 25.70
N LYS A 465 46.09 29.54 26.12
CA LYS A 465 47.48 29.07 26.02
C LYS A 465 47.79 28.43 24.67
N TRP A 466 46.77 27.92 23.99
CA TRP A 466 46.81 27.31 22.65
C TRP A 466 45.40 27.32 22.04
N TRP A 467 45.22 26.72 20.87
CA TRP A 467 43.93 26.60 20.18
C TRP A 467 42.87 25.94 21.07
N VAL A 468 41.71 26.57 21.25
CA VAL A 468 40.65 26.11 22.15
C VAL A 468 39.26 26.50 21.62
N LYS A 469 38.27 25.61 21.71
CA LYS A 469 36.87 25.81 21.30
C LYS A 469 35.93 25.01 22.21
N GLY A 470 35.00 25.68 22.88
CA GLY A 470 34.01 25.05 23.76
C GLY A 470 34.49 24.74 25.19
N GLN A 471 35.80 24.61 25.43
CA GLN A 471 36.30 24.36 26.79
C GLN A 471 36.19 25.61 27.68
N ARG A 472 35.61 25.45 28.87
CA ARG A 472 35.35 26.53 29.84
C ARG A 472 36.65 27.12 30.45
N PRO A 473 36.78 28.45 30.57
CA PRO A 473 37.98 29.09 31.11
C PRO A 473 38.31 28.78 32.57
N ASP A 474 37.31 28.52 33.42
CA ASP A 474 37.50 28.22 34.85
C ASP A 474 37.87 26.75 35.13
N GLN A 475 37.83 25.87 34.13
CA GLN A 475 37.96 24.41 34.32
C GLN A 475 39.02 23.76 33.42
N SER A 476 39.50 24.47 32.40
CA SER A 476 40.42 23.89 31.42
C SER A 476 41.83 24.45 31.54
N GLN A 477 42.81 23.55 31.46
CA GLN A 477 44.25 23.86 31.38
C GLN A 477 44.63 24.65 30.12
N ALA A 478 43.72 24.75 29.15
CA ALA A 478 43.88 25.58 27.96
C ALA A 478 43.79 27.08 28.28
N TRP A 479 43.26 27.46 29.43
CA TRP A 479 43.07 28.84 29.85
C TRP A 479 43.93 29.18 31.07
N GLN A 480 44.45 30.39 31.08
CA GLN A 480 45.21 30.96 32.19
C GLN A 480 44.47 32.18 32.73
N LEU A 481 44.18 32.20 34.04
CA LEU A 481 43.60 33.37 34.69
C LEU A 481 44.62 34.53 34.67
N VAL A 482 44.19 35.70 34.19
CA VAL A 482 45.01 36.92 34.20
C VAL A 482 44.72 37.67 35.50
N THR A 483 45.68 37.70 36.43
CA THR A 483 45.60 38.48 37.67
C THR A 483 46.24 39.85 37.49
N THR A 484 45.80 40.85 38.27
CA THR A 484 46.37 42.21 38.27
C THR A 484 47.80 42.29 38.78
N ASP A 485 48.30 41.22 39.39
CA ASP A 485 49.63 41.10 40.00
C ASP A 485 50.53 40.09 39.26
N ASP A 486 50.32 39.97 37.94
CA ASP A 486 51.11 39.11 37.08
C ASP A 486 52.51 39.73 36.85
N SER A 487 53.33 39.60 37.88
CA SER A 487 54.78 39.88 37.93
C SER A 487 55.59 39.07 36.91
N SER A 488 54.95 38.17 36.16
CA SER A 488 55.54 37.42 35.04
C SER A 488 55.92 38.28 33.83
N ASN A 489 55.41 39.52 33.75
CA ASN A 489 55.72 40.44 32.64
C ASN A 489 56.74 41.52 32.99
N ALA A 490 57.42 41.46 34.14
CA ALA A 490 58.51 42.41 34.43
C ALA A 490 59.60 42.32 33.36
N TRP A 491 60.02 43.47 32.81
CA TRP A 491 61.12 43.49 31.84
C TRP A 491 62.42 43.01 32.51
N ASN A 492 63.12 42.10 31.85
CA ASN A 492 64.39 41.54 32.28
C ASN A 492 65.42 41.70 31.14
N ALA A 493 66.55 42.34 31.44
CA ALA A 493 67.62 42.59 30.48
C ALA A 493 68.17 41.31 29.81
N SER A 494 68.07 40.17 30.47
CA SER A 494 68.60 38.88 30.00
C SER A 494 67.63 38.13 29.10
N THR A 495 66.36 38.54 29.04
CA THR A 495 65.29 37.85 28.29
C THR A 495 65.16 38.42 26.89
N ALA A 496 65.03 37.53 25.90
CA ALA A 496 64.73 37.93 24.52
C ALA A 496 63.21 38.05 24.35
N TYR A 497 62.76 39.16 23.77
CA TYR A 497 61.37 39.48 23.51
C TYR A 497 61.13 39.57 21.99
N GLN A 498 60.02 39.04 21.51
CA GLN A 498 59.62 39.10 20.10
C GLN A 498 58.83 40.38 19.81
N GLY A 499 58.67 40.73 18.53
CA GLY A 499 57.76 41.81 18.13
C GLY A 499 56.35 41.55 18.66
N GLY A 500 55.79 42.53 19.38
CA GLY A 500 54.48 42.45 20.02
C GLY A 500 54.48 42.03 21.49
N SER A 501 55.60 41.55 22.04
CA SER A 501 55.71 41.21 23.47
C SER A 501 55.42 42.42 24.36
N ILE A 502 54.64 42.23 25.43
CA ILE A 502 54.29 43.29 26.39
C ILE A 502 55.01 43.02 27.71
N VAL A 503 55.71 44.03 28.22
CA VAL A 503 56.42 44.00 29.51
C VAL A 503 56.02 45.17 30.38
N THR A 504 56.20 45.03 31.69
CA THR A 504 56.07 46.08 32.68
C THR A 504 57.46 46.53 33.13
N PHE A 505 57.73 47.83 33.06
CA PHE A 505 58.96 48.44 33.58
C PHE A 505 58.59 49.75 34.30
N GLN A 506 59.03 49.91 35.56
CA GLN A 506 58.69 51.06 36.41
C GLN A 506 57.17 51.35 36.46
N SER A 507 56.37 50.31 36.68
CA SER A 507 54.89 50.38 36.75
C SER A 507 54.19 50.86 35.48
N GLN A 508 54.89 50.92 34.34
CA GLN A 508 54.35 51.28 33.03
C GLN A 508 54.46 50.10 32.06
N LYS A 509 53.49 49.96 31.16
CA LYS A 509 53.49 48.89 30.13
C LYS A 509 54.14 49.35 28.85
N TYR A 510 54.90 48.45 28.23
CA TYR A 510 55.57 48.67 26.96
C TYR A 510 55.38 47.48 26.04
N LYS A 511 55.18 47.75 24.75
CA LYS A 511 55.11 46.75 23.68
C LYS A 511 56.36 46.81 22.81
N ALA A 512 57.01 45.67 22.61
CA ALA A 512 58.14 45.55 21.69
C ALA A 512 57.64 45.77 20.25
N ARG A 513 58.26 46.69 19.51
CA ARG A 513 57.95 46.93 18.09
C ARG A 513 58.54 45.85 17.19
N TRP A 514 59.67 45.27 17.60
CA TRP A 514 60.36 44.15 16.96
C TRP A 514 61.21 43.43 18.02
N TRP A 515 61.94 42.39 17.62
CA TRP A 515 62.76 41.58 18.52
C TRP A 515 63.79 42.41 19.32
N THR A 516 63.94 42.14 20.62
CA THR A 516 64.85 42.89 21.51
C THR A 516 65.34 42.02 22.67
N ARG A 517 66.58 42.25 23.12
CA ARG A 517 67.19 41.64 24.32
C ARG A 517 68.16 42.64 24.94
N GLY A 518 67.96 42.98 26.20
CA GLY A 518 68.82 43.92 26.94
C GLY A 518 68.51 45.41 26.74
N GLN A 519 67.80 45.81 25.69
CA GLN A 519 67.36 47.21 25.54
C GLN A 519 66.22 47.53 26.52
N GLN A 520 66.41 48.53 27.38
CA GLN A 520 65.46 48.90 28.43
C GLN A 520 64.24 49.67 27.88
N PRO A 521 63.01 49.38 28.35
CA PRO A 521 61.82 50.17 28.03
C PRO A 521 61.90 51.62 28.55
N GLY A 522 61.29 52.54 27.81
CA GLY A 522 61.28 53.98 28.13
C GLY A 522 62.47 54.77 27.61
N SER A 523 63.63 54.13 27.37
CA SER A 523 64.84 54.77 26.84
C SER A 523 65.21 54.35 25.42
N ASN A 524 64.64 53.25 24.91
CA ASN A 524 64.94 52.72 23.59
C ASN A 524 63.70 52.68 22.70
N ALA A 525 63.84 53.12 21.44
CA ALA A 525 62.74 53.20 20.46
C ALA A 525 62.13 51.83 20.07
N VAL A 526 62.77 50.72 20.44
CA VAL A 526 62.21 49.37 20.27
C VAL A 526 60.98 49.13 21.16
N TRP A 527 60.78 49.93 22.20
CA TRP A 527 59.65 49.84 23.10
C TRP A 527 58.66 50.98 22.85
N GLN A 528 57.40 50.63 22.57
CA GLN A 528 56.28 51.56 22.54
C GLN A 528 55.57 51.55 23.89
N LYS A 529 55.48 52.70 24.55
CA LYS A 529 54.64 52.85 25.75
C LYS A 529 53.17 52.63 25.39
N LEU A 530 52.45 51.85 26.21
CA LEU A 530 51.02 51.58 26.06
C LEU A 530 50.18 52.46 26.96
#